data_AF-A0A0F8YWC9-F1
#
_entry.id   AF-A0A0F8YWC9-F1
#
_cell.length_a   1.000
_cell.length_b   1.000
_cell.length_c   1.000
_cell.angle_alpha   90.00
_cell.angle_beta   90.00
_cell.angle_gamma   90.00
#
_symmetry.space_group_name_H-M   'P 1'
#
loop_
_entity.id
_entity.type
_entity.pdbx_description
1 polymer ?
#
loop_
_entity_poly.entity_id
_entity_poly.type
_entity_poly.pdbx_seq_one_letter_code
_entity_poly.pdbx_strand_id
1 'polypeptide(L)'
;MNNKGGILSIIVWLASVVVIILILAAFVFFFDVTTTALLDAGAIIDSSVVNLTDATQKTMVPINLGMRSLTWISFLLITVLAFGILVENFYIRQHPILFFVHILIIFLGIIAAISISNFYEIFLNDPLLGGTLSEFTAASFTALNLPYWVAVIGIIGLIFSILSITISVTSSEVSS
;
A
#
# COMPACT_ATOMS: atom_id res chain seq x y z
N MET A 1 21.30 8.37 -28.49
CA MET A 1 20.65 7.38 -27.61
C MET A 1 19.15 7.56 -27.70
N ASN A 2 18.41 6.46 -27.80
CA ASN A 2 17.01 6.44 -28.25
C ASN A 2 16.05 6.81 -27.10
N ASN A 3 15.55 8.05 -27.07
CA ASN A 3 14.66 8.61 -26.01
C ASN A 3 13.31 7.87 -25.84
N LYS A 4 13.06 6.82 -26.63
CA LYS A 4 11.83 6.00 -26.56
C LYS A 4 11.83 5.00 -25.40
N GLY A 5 13.01 4.62 -24.88
CA GLY A 5 13.13 3.62 -23.81
C GLY A 5 12.59 4.10 -22.46
N GLY A 6 12.84 5.36 -22.09
CA GLY A 6 12.41 5.92 -20.80
C GLY A 6 10.88 6.04 -20.70
N ILE A 7 10.21 6.48 -21.76
CA ILE A 7 8.74 6.62 -21.78
C ILE A 7 8.06 5.25 -21.69
N LEU A 8 8.56 4.25 -22.43
CA LEU A 8 8.00 2.89 -22.39
C LEU A 8 8.06 2.30 -20.98
N SER A 9 9.17 2.52 -20.26
CA SER A 9 9.33 2.01 -18.90
C SER A 9 8.39 2.67 -17.89
N ILE A 10 8.10 3.96 -18.05
CA ILE A 10 7.13 4.65 -17.18
C ILE A 10 5.73 4.07 -17.39
N ILE A 11 5.35 3.81 -18.64
CA ILE A 11 4.06 3.19 -18.98
C ILE A 11 3.97 1.77 -18.40
N VAL A 12 5.04 0.97 -18.52
CA VAL A 12 5.08 -0.39 -17.97
C VAL A 12 5.01 -0.39 -16.44
N TRP A 13 5.67 0.56 -15.78
CA TRP A 13 5.61 0.70 -14.32
C TRP A 13 4.21 1.09 -13.85
N LEU A 14 3.59 2.08 -14.50
CA LEU A 14 2.22 2.51 -14.21
C LEU A 14 1.23 1.35 -14.41
N ALA A 15 1.37 0.60 -15.51
CA ALA A 15 0.56 -0.58 -15.78
C ALA A 15 0.75 -1.68 -14.72
N SER A 16 1.98 -1.87 -14.24
CA SER A 16 2.29 -2.86 -13.19
C SER A 16 1.62 -2.52 -11.86
N VAL A 17 1.61 -1.23 -11.49
CA VAL A 17 0.89 -0.76 -10.28
C VAL A 17 -0.61 -1.02 -10.41
N VAL A 18 -1.20 -0.73 -11.57
CA VAL A 18 -2.63 -1.02 -11.82
C VAL A 18 -2.93 -2.51 -11.73
N VAL A 19 -2.07 -3.37 -12.29
CA VAL A 19 -2.22 -4.84 -12.21
C VAL A 19 -2.15 -5.32 -10.76
N ILE A 20 -1.21 -4.80 -9.97
CA ILE A 20 -1.10 -5.14 -8.55
C ILE A 20 -2.38 -4.74 -7.80
N ILE A 21 -2.91 -3.54 -8.04
CA ILE A 21 -4.18 -3.08 -7.44
C ILE A 21 -5.33 -4.03 -7.82
N LEU A 22 -5.42 -4.44 -9.09
CA LEU A 22 -6.46 -5.36 -9.55
C LEU A 22 -6.35 -6.75 -8.94
N ILE A 23 -5.14 -7.30 -8.81
CA ILE A 23 -4.91 -8.59 -8.15
C ILE A 23 -5.36 -8.54 -6.69
N LEU A 24 -5.07 -7.44 -6.00
CA LEU A 24 -5.45 -7.28 -4.60
C LEU A 24 -6.96 -7.09 -4.42
N ALA A 25 -7.60 -6.31 -5.30
CA ALA A 25 -9.05 -6.19 -5.32
C ALA A 25 -9.72 -7.55 -5.58
N ALA A 26 -9.18 -8.34 -6.52
CA ALA A 26 -9.66 -9.69 -6.80
C ALA A 26 -9.44 -10.64 -5.61
N PHE A 27 -8.33 -10.52 -4.89
CA PHE A 27 -8.03 -11.33 -3.71
C PHE A 27 -8.99 -11.04 -2.55
N VAL A 28 -9.29 -9.76 -2.29
CA VAL A 28 -10.30 -9.36 -1.29
C VAL A 28 -11.68 -9.89 -1.67
N PHE A 29 -12.07 -9.73 -2.93
CA PHE A 29 -13.34 -10.25 -3.45
C PHE A 29 -13.45 -11.78 -3.28
N PHE A 30 -12.38 -12.51 -3.59
CA PHE A 30 -12.35 -13.97 -3.48
C PHE A 30 -12.60 -14.47 -2.06
N PHE A 31 -12.00 -13.82 -1.06
CA PHE A 31 -12.19 -14.20 0.34
C PHE A 31 -13.58 -13.88 0.88
N ASP A 32 -14.20 -12.80 0.41
CA ASP A 32 -15.58 -12.46 0.78
C ASP A 32 -16.57 -13.50 0.23
N VAL A 33 -16.40 -13.89 -1.04
CA VAL A 33 -17.19 -14.95 -1.68
C VAL A 33 -16.98 -16.30 -0.97
N THR A 34 -15.74 -16.63 -0.64
CA THR A 34 -15.39 -17.89 0.03
C THR A 34 -15.99 -17.96 1.43
N THR A 35 -15.89 -16.89 2.21
CA THR A 35 -16.47 -16.81 3.56
C THR A 35 -18.00 -16.94 3.52
N THR A 36 -18.64 -16.27 2.56
CA THR A 36 -20.10 -16.34 2.37
C THR A 36 -20.55 -17.75 1.97
N ALA A 37 -19.84 -18.39 1.03
CA ALA A 37 -20.15 -19.75 0.60
C ALA A 37 -19.97 -20.80 1.72
N LEU A 38 -18.99 -20.61 2.61
CA LEU A 38 -18.78 -21.49 3.77
C LEU A 38 -19.87 -21.34 4.84
N LEU A 39 -20.36 -20.12 5.07
CA LEU A 39 -21.49 -19.85 5.97
C LEU A 39 -22.79 -20.45 5.43
N ASP A 40 -23.05 -20.28 4.13
CA ASP A 40 -24.24 -20.85 3.47
C ASP A 40 -24.20 -22.38 3.46
N ALA A 41 -23.04 -22.99 3.18
CA ALA A 41 -22.87 -24.44 3.23
C ALA A 41 -23.03 -24.99 4.66
N GLY A 42 -22.55 -24.27 5.68
CA GLY A 42 -22.73 -24.61 7.09
C GLY A 42 -24.19 -24.57 7.56
N ALA A 43 -25.01 -23.69 6.98
CA ALA A 43 -26.44 -23.60 7.30
C ALA A 43 -27.27 -24.76 6.75
N ILE A 44 -26.76 -25.48 5.74
CA ILE A 44 -27.45 -26.58 5.05
C ILE A 44 -27.08 -27.96 5.65
N ILE A 45 -25.90 -28.09 6.27
CA ILE A 45 -25.40 -29.36 6.83
C ILE A 45 -25.92 -29.52 8.27
N ASP A 46 -26.68 -30.59 8.49
CA ASP A 46 -27.34 -30.90 9.76
C ASP A 46 -26.34 -30.95 10.94
N SER A 47 -26.73 -30.31 12.04
CA SER A 47 -25.91 -29.92 13.21
C SER A 47 -25.33 -31.07 14.05
N SER A 48 -25.55 -32.33 13.64
CA SER A 48 -25.36 -33.51 14.49
C SER A 48 -23.95 -34.10 14.47
N VAL A 49 -23.07 -33.72 13.52
CA VAL A 49 -21.73 -34.35 13.39
C VAL A 49 -20.57 -33.35 13.49
N VAL A 50 -20.64 -32.17 12.86
CA VAL A 50 -19.65 -31.08 13.05
C VAL A 50 -20.33 -29.75 12.75
N ASN A 51 -20.31 -28.81 13.70
CA ASN A 51 -20.97 -27.52 13.55
C ASN A 51 -20.12 -26.58 12.66
N LEU A 52 -20.18 -26.81 11.34
CA LEU A 52 -19.40 -26.08 10.32
C LEU A 52 -19.65 -24.58 10.37
N THR A 53 -20.85 -24.15 10.74
CA THR A 53 -21.20 -22.75 10.97
C THR A 53 -20.43 -22.17 12.16
N ASP A 54 -20.34 -22.90 13.28
CA ASP A 54 -19.61 -22.46 14.47
C ASP A 54 -18.09 -22.45 14.22
N ALA A 55 -17.57 -23.45 13.48
CA ALA A 55 -16.17 -23.46 13.04
C ALA A 55 -15.85 -22.28 12.11
N THR A 56 -16.72 -22.01 11.12
CA THR A 56 -16.55 -20.91 10.16
C THR A 56 -16.70 -19.54 10.83
N GLN A 57 -17.62 -19.38 11.79
CA GLN A 57 -17.76 -18.16 12.58
C GLN A 57 -16.55 -17.91 13.49
N LYS A 58 -15.88 -18.97 13.98
CA LYS A 58 -14.70 -18.84 14.84
C LYS A 58 -13.39 -18.66 14.06
N THR A 59 -13.30 -19.13 12.80
CA THR A 59 -12.05 -19.05 12.02
C THR A 59 -12.15 -18.10 10.84
N MET A 60 -13.16 -18.20 9.97
CA MET A 60 -13.20 -17.46 8.71
C MET A 60 -13.81 -16.06 8.84
N VAL A 61 -14.77 -15.86 9.75
CA VAL A 61 -15.38 -14.53 9.97
C VAL A 61 -14.39 -13.51 10.57
N PRO A 62 -13.57 -13.85 11.59
CA PRO A 62 -12.55 -12.94 12.12
C PRO A 62 -11.42 -12.70 11.12
N ILE A 63 -11.07 -13.70 10.29
CA ILE A 63 -10.09 -13.56 9.21
C ILE A 63 -10.64 -12.64 8.11
N ASN A 64 -11.91 -12.78 7.71
CA ASN A 64 -12.55 -11.89 6.74
C ASN A 64 -12.65 -10.45 7.29
N LEU A 65 -13.03 -10.28 8.56
CA LEU A 65 -13.05 -8.97 9.22
C LEU A 65 -11.65 -8.36 9.37
N GLY A 66 -10.65 -9.16 9.73
CA GLY A 66 -9.25 -8.73 9.90
C GLY A 66 -8.53 -8.44 8.58
N MET A 67 -8.89 -9.12 7.50
CA MET A 67 -8.41 -8.80 6.15
C MET A 67 -9.14 -7.61 5.55
N ARG A 68 -10.43 -7.42 5.86
CA ARG A 68 -11.20 -6.25 5.42
C ARG A 68 -10.79 -4.97 6.14
N SER A 69 -10.20 -5.03 7.34
CA SER A 69 -10.10 -3.81 8.15
C SER A 69 -9.06 -2.84 7.66
N LEU A 70 -7.76 -3.13 7.62
CA LEU A 70 -6.79 -2.12 7.15
C LEU A 70 -5.35 -2.59 7.05
N THR A 71 -4.97 -3.63 7.80
CA THR A 71 -3.58 -4.00 8.03
C THR A 71 -2.85 -4.41 6.75
N TRP A 72 -3.48 -5.22 5.90
CA TRP A 72 -2.89 -5.67 4.65
C TRP A 72 -2.80 -4.53 3.63
N ILE A 73 -3.82 -3.69 3.57
CA ILE A 73 -3.83 -2.53 2.67
C ILE A 73 -2.79 -1.51 3.10
N SER A 74 -2.67 -1.20 4.39
CA SER A 74 -1.65 -0.28 4.91
C SER A 74 -0.25 -0.83 4.75
N PHE A 75 -0.01 -2.10 5.07
CA PHE A 75 1.32 -2.71 4.92
C PHE A 75 1.73 -2.78 3.45
N LEU A 76 0.80 -3.14 2.57
CA LEU A 76 1.05 -3.19 1.14
C LEU A 76 1.24 -1.80 0.56
N LEU A 77 0.46 -0.81 0.97
CA LEU A 77 0.60 0.57 0.51
C LEU A 77 1.96 1.14 0.91
N ILE A 78 2.42 0.90 2.14
CA ILE A 78 3.78 1.29 2.59
C ILE A 78 4.85 0.55 1.78
N THR A 79 4.66 -0.74 1.52
CA THR A 79 5.61 -1.55 0.74
C THR A 79 5.69 -1.04 -0.70
N VAL A 80 4.55 -0.79 -1.35
CA VAL A 80 4.48 -0.25 -2.71
C VAL A 80 5.07 1.16 -2.77
N LEU A 81 4.82 2.00 -1.76
CA LEU A 81 5.42 3.34 -1.67
C LEU A 81 6.95 3.26 -1.56
N ALA A 82 7.46 2.37 -0.70
CA ALA A 82 8.90 2.17 -0.51
C ALA A 82 9.59 1.65 -1.78
N PHE A 83 8.98 0.67 -2.46
CA PHE A 83 9.48 0.17 -3.75
C PHE A 83 9.36 1.23 -4.86
N GLY A 84 8.29 2.02 -4.86
CA GLY A 84 8.08 3.11 -5.81
C GLY A 84 9.23 4.12 -5.76
N ILE A 85 9.63 4.53 -4.55
CA ILE A 85 10.72 5.49 -4.34
C ILE A 85 12.07 4.91 -4.78
N LEU A 86 12.34 3.63 -4.52
CA LEU A 86 13.56 2.97 -4.98
C LEU A 86 13.66 2.96 -6.52
N VAL A 87 12.55 2.65 -7.20
CA VAL A 87 12.51 2.62 -8.68
C VAL A 87 12.60 4.03 -9.26
N GLU A 88 11.89 4.99 -8.68
CA GLU A 88 11.89 6.39 -9.14
C GLU A 88 13.29 7.01 -9.03
N ASN A 89 14.00 6.72 -7.94
CA ASN A 89 15.36 7.20 -7.71
C ASN A 89 16.37 6.63 -8.74
N PHE A 90 16.17 5.40 -9.22
CA PHE A 90 16.96 4.89 -10.36
C PHE A 90 16.70 5.70 -11.64
N TYR A 91 15.46 6.15 -11.85
CA TYR A 91 15.05 6.92 -13.02
C TYR A 91 15.53 8.36 -13.04
N ILE A 92 15.60 9.02 -11.88
CA ILE A 92 16.03 10.42 -11.78
C ILE A 92 17.50 10.58 -12.23
N ARG A 93 18.33 9.54 -12.14
CA ARG A 93 19.70 9.55 -12.69
C ARG A 93 19.76 9.87 -14.18
N GLN A 94 18.75 9.48 -14.95
CA GLN A 94 18.72 9.67 -16.41
C GLN A 94 18.09 11.02 -16.80
N HIS A 95 17.17 11.53 -15.98
CA HIS A 95 16.41 12.75 -16.28
C HIS A 95 16.30 13.64 -15.03
N PRO A 96 17.19 14.62 -14.84
CA PRO A 96 17.20 15.46 -13.63
C PRO A 96 15.94 16.31 -13.46
N ILE A 97 15.15 16.52 -14.53
CA ILE A 97 13.86 17.24 -14.45
C ILE A 97 12.80 16.50 -13.62
N LEU A 98 12.93 15.17 -13.46
CA LEU A 98 12.02 14.36 -12.64
C LEU A 98 12.15 14.66 -11.14
N PHE A 99 13.22 15.34 -10.70
CA PHE A 99 13.37 15.79 -9.33
C PHE A 99 12.20 16.69 -8.86
N PHE A 100 11.76 17.62 -9.71
CA PHE A 100 10.61 18.48 -9.40
C PHE A 100 9.30 17.69 -9.32
N VAL A 101 9.14 16.68 -10.17
CA VAL A 101 7.98 15.79 -10.16
C VAL A 101 7.93 14.99 -8.87
N HIS A 102 9.08 14.50 -8.39
CA HIS A 102 9.18 13.77 -7.13
C HIS A 102 8.72 14.61 -5.93
N ILE A 103 9.17 15.87 -5.84
CA ILE A 103 8.72 16.81 -4.79
C ILE A 103 7.19 16.98 -4.84
N LEU A 104 6.63 17.12 -6.04
CA LEU A 104 5.19 17.30 -6.23
C LEU A 104 4.41 16.05 -5.79
N ILE A 105 4.91 14.85 -6.12
CA ILE A 105 4.32 13.58 -5.68
C ILE A 105 4.35 13.44 -4.16
N ILE A 106 5.47 13.78 -3.50
CA ILE A 106 5.56 13.77 -2.03
C ILE A 106 4.50 14.70 -1.42
N PHE A 107 4.36 15.90 -1.97
CA PHE A 107 3.40 16.87 -1.47
C PHE A 107 1.95 16.37 -1.60
N LEU A 108 1.58 15.83 -2.76
CA LEU A 108 0.26 15.22 -2.97
C LEU A 108 0.05 14.00 -2.06
N GLY A 109 1.10 13.19 -1.86
CA GLY A 109 1.08 12.04 -0.97
C GLY A 109 0.79 12.42 0.48
N ILE A 110 1.39 13.51 0.97
CA ILE A 110 1.13 14.03 2.33
C ILE A 110 -0.35 14.47 2.46
N ILE A 111 -0.89 15.19 1.47
CA ILE A 111 -2.29 15.62 1.49
C ILE A 111 -3.23 14.39 1.55
N ALA A 112 -2.99 13.40 0.69
CA ALA A 112 -3.77 12.17 0.67
C ALA A 112 -3.66 11.40 2.00
N ALA A 113 -2.44 11.33 2.57
CA ALA A 113 -2.19 10.68 3.85
C ALA A 113 -2.95 11.32 5.01
N ILE A 114 -3.09 12.66 5.02
CA ILE A 114 -3.89 13.37 6.04
C ILE A 114 -5.36 12.93 5.95
N SER A 115 -5.92 12.89 4.75
CA SER A 115 -7.30 12.43 4.57
C SER A 115 -7.49 11.00 5.07
N ILE A 116 -6.58 10.08 4.74
CA ILE A 116 -6.63 8.68 5.19
C ILE A 116 -6.53 8.58 6.71
N SER A 117 -5.60 9.32 7.33
CA SER A 117 -5.42 9.35 8.78
C SER A 117 -6.68 9.82 9.51
N ASN A 118 -7.32 10.89 9.01
CA ASN A 118 -8.55 11.42 9.59
C ASN A 118 -9.72 10.42 9.48
N PHE A 119 -9.83 9.72 8.35
CA PHE A 119 -10.82 8.64 8.22
C PHE A 119 -10.56 7.51 9.20
N TYR A 120 -9.30 7.15 9.43
CA TYR A 120 -8.94 6.10 10.38
C TYR A 120 -9.34 6.45 11.82
N GLU A 121 -9.14 7.69 12.23
CA GLU A 121 -9.53 8.18 13.54
C GLU A 121 -11.05 8.07 13.77
N ILE A 122 -11.86 8.33 12.73
CA ILE A 122 -13.32 8.13 12.80
C ILE A 122 -13.65 6.66 13.04
N PHE A 123 -12.99 5.72 12.36
CA PHE A 123 -13.22 4.28 12.55
C PHE A 123 -12.77 3.76 13.91
N LEU A 124 -11.71 4.34 14.48
CA LEU A 124 -11.23 3.98 15.82
C LEU A 124 -12.22 4.34 16.93
N ASN A 125 -13.01 5.39 16.72
CA ASN A 125 -14.04 5.84 17.66
C ASN A 125 -15.39 5.14 17.45
N ASP A 126 -15.52 4.27 16.45
CA ASP A 126 -16.73 3.51 16.20
C ASP A 126 -16.88 2.38 17.24
N PRO A 127 -18.03 2.25 17.93
CA PRO A 127 -18.21 1.25 18.98
C PRO A 127 -18.22 -0.21 18.49
N LEU A 128 -18.41 -0.46 17.19
CA LEU A 128 -18.36 -1.81 16.61
C LEU A 128 -16.95 -2.19 16.14
N LEU A 129 -16.18 -1.22 15.64
CA LEU A 129 -14.87 -1.48 15.00
C LEU A 129 -13.68 -1.06 15.86
N GLY A 130 -13.85 -0.09 16.75
CA GLY A 130 -12.79 0.49 17.57
C GLY A 130 -12.09 -0.52 18.48
N GLY A 131 -12.84 -1.47 19.05
CA GLY A 131 -12.27 -2.55 19.87
C GLY A 131 -11.28 -3.40 19.07
N THR A 132 -11.71 -3.91 17.92
CA THR A 132 -10.89 -4.74 17.02
C THR A 132 -9.72 -3.96 16.43
N LEU A 133 -9.88 -2.67 16.11
CA LEU A 133 -8.81 -1.82 15.59
C LEU A 133 -7.77 -1.47 16.66
N SER A 134 -8.19 -1.33 17.93
CA SER A 134 -7.29 -1.02 19.04
C SER A 134 -6.35 -2.18 19.41
N GLU A 135 -6.78 -3.43 19.15
CA GLU A 135 -5.97 -4.63 19.36
C GLU A 135 -4.71 -4.65 18.47
N PHE A 136 -4.74 -3.96 17.32
CA PHE A 136 -3.60 -3.86 16.41
C PHE A 136 -2.80 -2.57 16.62
N THR A 137 -2.13 -2.49 17.76
CA THR A 137 -1.42 -1.26 18.19
C THR A 137 -0.42 -0.73 17.15
N ALA A 138 0.34 -1.62 16.50
CA ALA A 138 1.36 -1.20 15.53
C ALA A 138 0.76 -0.66 14.22
N ALA A 139 -0.30 -1.31 13.72
CA ALA A 139 -0.97 -0.88 12.50
C ALA A 139 -1.77 0.41 12.74
N SER A 140 -2.46 0.48 13.87
CA SER A 140 -3.17 1.69 14.30
C SER A 140 -2.23 2.87 14.48
N PHE A 141 -1.07 2.66 15.11
CA PHE A 141 -0.05 3.69 15.23
C PHE A 141 0.45 4.19 13.87
N THR A 142 0.63 3.28 12.91
CA THR A 142 1.13 3.62 11.57
C THR A 142 0.08 4.36 10.75
N ALA A 143 -1.19 3.94 10.83
CA ALA A 143 -2.30 4.57 10.11
C ALA A 143 -2.64 5.97 10.66
N LEU A 144 -2.58 6.18 11.98
CA LEU A 144 -2.76 7.50 12.61
C LEU A 144 -1.61 8.46 12.32
N ASN A 145 -0.41 7.94 12.09
CA ASN A 145 0.78 8.75 11.80
C ASN A 145 1.20 8.64 10.33
N LEU A 146 0.30 8.21 9.45
CA LEU A 146 0.59 7.97 8.04
C LEU A 146 1.18 9.21 7.33
N PRO A 147 0.73 10.46 7.60
CA PRO A 147 1.36 11.65 7.03
C PRO A 147 2.83 11.79 7.38
N TYR A 148 3.21 11.48 8.62
CA TYR A 148 4.60 11.54 9.08
C TYR A 148 5.44 10.47 8.39
N TRP A 149 4.92 9.25 8.26
CA TRP A 149 5.62 8.17 7.55
C TRP A 149 5.87 8.52 6.08
N VAL A 150 4.85 9.03 5.38
CA VAL A 150 4.99 9.47 3.99
C VAL A 150 6.00 10.60 3.86
N ALA A 151 6.00 11.57 4.78
CA ALA A 151 6.97 12.65 4.77
C ALA A 151 8.41 12.16 5.00
N VAL A 152 8.64 11.30 6.00
CA VAL A 152 9.97 10.73 6.30
C VAL A 152 10.50 9.95 5.11
N ILE A 153 9.67 9.06 4.55
CA ILE A 153 10.03 8.23 3.40
C ILE A 153 10.29 9.11 2.16
N GLY A 154 9.48 10.14 1.93
CA GLY A 154 9.68 11.12 0.85
C GLY A 154 10.98 11.91 0.99
N ILE A 155 11.33 12.36 2.20
CA ILE A 155 12.60 13.05 2.47
C ILE A 155 13.79 12.14 2.20
N ILE A 156 13.71 10.87 2.63
CA ILE A 156 14.74 9.87 2.34
C ILE A 156 14.89 9.70 0.82
N GLY A 157 13.78 9.62 0.09
CA GLY A 157 13.76 9.59 -1.38
C GLY A 157 14.47 10.79 -2.00
N LEU A 158 14.19 12.00 -1.50
CA LEU A 158 14.85 13.23 -1.96
C LEU A 158 16.36 13.22 -1.74
N ILE A 159 16.81 12.80 -0.55
CA ILE A 159 18.25 12.71 -0.23
C ILE A 159 18.94 11.77 -1.23
N PHE A 160 18.38 10.60 -1.45
CA PHE A 160 18.96 9.67 -2.41
C PHE A 160 18.94 10.20 -3.84
N SER A 161 17.87 10.92 -4.23
CA SER A 161 17.80 11.54 -5.55
C SER A 161 18.91 12.56 -5.76
N ILE A 162 19.23 13.38 -4.75
CA ILE A 162 20.32 14.37 -4.83
C ILE A 162 21.66 13.66 -4.98
N LEU A 163 21.93 12.63 -4.16
CA LEU A 163 23.16 11.83 -4.25
C LEU A 163 23.32 11.20 -5.63
N SER A 164 22.23 10.65 -6.18
CA SER A 164 22.18 10.08 -7.52
C SER A 164 22.55 11.08 -8.62
N ILE A 165 22.12 12.34 -8.51
CA ILE A 165 22.47 13.41 -9.46
C ILE A 165 23.94 13.83 -9.32
N THR A 166 24.45 13.98 -8.10
CA THR A 166 25.86 14.39 -7.89
C THR A 166 26.85 13.39 -8.49
N ILE A 167 26.57 12.08 -8.34
CA ILE A 167 27.41 11.01 -8.89
C ILE A 167 27.41 11.02 -10.43
N SER A 168 26.27 11.29 -11.07
CA SER A 168 26.20 11.29 -12.53
C SER A 168 27.01 12.44 -13.14
N VAL A 169 26.97 13.63 -12.53
CA VAL A 169 27.75 14.79 -12.97
C VAL A 169 29.26 14.52 -12.90
N THR A 170 29.76 14.01 -11.77
CA THR A 170 31.20 13.71 -11.62
C THR A 170 31.69 12.66 -12.62
N SER A 171 30.87 11.68 -12.97
CA SER A 171 31.24 10.67 -13.97
C SER A 171 31.38 11.24 -15.39
N SER A 172 30.63 12.30 -15.73
CA SER A 172 30.74 12.95 -17.04
C SER A 172 32.02 13.76 -17.20
N GLU A 173 32.48 14.44 -16.14
CA GLU A 173 33.70 15.26 -16.17
C GLU A 173 34.99 14.43 -16.27
N VAL A 174 35.01 13.21 -15.75
CA VAL A 174 36.17 12.30 -15.84
C VAL A 174 36.29 11.68 -17.25
N SER A 175 35.22 11.72 -18.04
CA SER A 175 35.17 11.11 -19.39
C SER A 175 35.46 12.10 -20.54
N SER A 176 35.63 13.39 -20.24
CA SER A 176 35.97 14.46 -21.18
C SER A 176 37.45 14.85 -21.09
#